data_AF-A0A938N5C1-F1
#
_entry.id   AF-A0A938N5C1-F1
#
_cell.length_a   1.000
_cell.length_b   1.000
_cell.length_c   1.000
_cell.angle_alpha   90.00
_cell.angle_beta   90.00
_cell.angle_gamma   90.00
#
_symmetry.space_group_name_H-M   'P 1'
#
loop_
_entity.id
_entity.type
_entity.pdbx_description
1 polymer ?
#
loop_
_entity_poly.entity_id
_entity_poly.type
_entity_poly.pdbx_seq_one_letter_code
_entity_poly.pdbx_strand_id
1 'polypeptide(L)'
;MAGYAEVRRSDEQRTAPSTQPWEKLIGDEPALIMIDEIGQYLRVSGGVQVGRKTLAEQTVAFLMSLMKFASESRGVVLVYTLADSGDAFGKESDQVREALAEAKSVSARQEHVLTPTAEDEISAIVSHRMFANVDPQAAKDTARCYADYFGRMVGHGVDLPQRATRSEYGDEIAKAYPFHPELLTTLNRKTSTIPNFQRTRGVLRLLAQTIRKLWQDKPKDCYLVTPFCLDLGDDQTANDLTSRLDRPQYKQVIEADIASPLKGSLAHSQEIDQDFTGSGRPPYAQRIATTVFVHSLVQTGQSGADPADMRLAVLQPDDDPSLVDKAVQRLVDCCWYFDYDGMRYRFKPEPAPRKIIDDEMGMVGKIKAKTELDDRIRKVWRKGTFDPEYFPAEAADLDDDAQAPKLAVVHYDAAHVKATDAATPPDLVLKLFEHKGSMEEYRTYKNNVLFLVADEDQVSNMVDVAQRYLACHRVVGDMDRMKEFTQTVADKLKQMAEAAALALR
;
A
#
# COMPACT_ATOMS: atom_id res chain seq x y z
N MET A 1 -43.14 -5.96 -38.80
CA MET A 1 -41.98 -5.10 -39.12
C MET A 1 -41.64 -5.28 -40.59
N ALA A 2 -41.65 -4.21 -41.38
CA ALA A 2 -41.38 -4.27 -42.82
C ALA A 2 -39.96 -4.79 -43.14
N GLY A 3 -38.98 -4.47 -42.29
CA GLY A 3 -37.60 -4.87 -42.52
C GLY A 3 -37.30 -6.37 -42.38
N TYR A 4 -37.93 -7.06 -41.43
CA TYR A 4 -37.75 -8.51 -41.28
C TYR A 4 -38.21 -9.29 -42.51
N ALA A 5 -39.17 -8.77 -43.28
CA ALA A 5 -39.67 -9.43 -44.48
C ALA A 5 -38.57 -9.64 -45.54
N GLU A 6 -37.58 -8.75 -45.62
CA GLU A 6 -36.47 -8.85 -46.57
C GLU A 6 -35.48 -9.99 -46.22
N VAL A 7 -35.39 -10.35 -44.94
CA VAL A 7 -34.47 -11.40 -44.45
C VAL A 7 -35.19 -12.67 -43.97
N ARG A 8 -36.52 -12.66 -43.88
CA ARG A 8 -37.35 -13.74 -43.31
C ARG A 8 -37.03 -15.10 -43.91
N ARG A 9 -36.91 -15.17 -45.23
CA ARG A 9 -36.63 -16.45 -45.92
C ARG A 9 -35.24 -16.99 -45.54
N SER A 10 -34.24 -16.11 -45.46
CA SER A 10 -32.89 -16.47 -45.04
C SER A 10 -32.85 -16.92 -43.58
N ASP A 11 -33.58 -16.23 -42.70
CA ASP A 11 -33.69 -16.60 -41.28
C ASP A 11 -34.37 -17.96 -41.07
N GLU A 12 -35.54 -18.18 -41.69
CA GLU A 12 -36.27 -19.45 -41.63
C GLU A 12 -35.45 -20.62 -42.20
N GLN A 13 -34.60 -20.35 -43.20
CA GLN A 13 -33.69 -21.34 -43.80
C GLN A 13 -32.32 -21.41 -43.09
N ARG A 14 -32.06 -20.54 -42.12
CA ARG A 14 -30.78 -20.39 -41.42
C ARG A 14 -29.59 -20.19 -42.36
N THR A 15 -29.81 -19.50 -43.48
CA THR A 15 -28.78 -19.19 -44.47
C THR A 15 -28.40 -17.71 -44.42
N ALA A 16 -27.16 -17.39 -44.78
CA ALA A 16 -26.71 -16.01 -44.86
C ALA A 16 -27.45 -15.25 -45.98
N PRO A 17 -28.00 -14.04 -45.72
CA PRO A 17 -28.55 -13.17 -46.75
C PRO A 17 -27.42 -12.53 -47.58
N SER A 18 -27.74 -12.10 -48.81
CA SER A 18 -26.87 -11.27 -49.65
C SER A 18 -26.82 -9.82 -49.15
N THR A 19 -26.19 -8.90 -49.88
CA THR A 19 -26.10 -7.47 -49.50
C THR A 19 -27.40 -6.70 -49.69
N GLN A 20 -28.25 -7.14 -50.63
CA GLN A 20 -29.47 -6.43 -51.05
C GLN A 20 -30.46 -6.11 -49.91
N PRO A 21 -30.71 -7.00 -48.93
CA PRO A 21 -31.56 -6.67 -47.79
C PRO A 21 -31.01 -5.47 -46.99
N TRP A 22 -29.70 -5.39 -46.80
CA TRP A 22 -29.07 -4.28 -46.08
C TRP A 22 -29.17 -2.96 -46.84
N GLU A 23 -28.96 -2.98 -48.15
CA GLU A 23 -29.13 -1.81 -49.03
C GLU A 23 -30.54 -1.24 -48.95
N LYS A 24 -31.58 -2.09 -48.90
CA LYS A 24 -32.97 -1.65 -48.75
C LYS A 24 -33.31 -1.18 -47.34
N LEU A 25 -32.73 -1.81 -46.32
CA LEU A 25 -33.02 -1.54 -44.92
C LEU A 25 -32.37 -0.23 -44.45
N ILE A 26 -31.13 0.00 -44.85
CA ILE A 26 -30.30 1.10 -44.36
C ILE A 26 -30.23 2.23 -45.41
N GLY A 27 -30.26 1.90 -46.70
CA GLY A 27 -30.18 2.88 -47.78
C GLY A 27 -28.92 3.75 -47.68
N ASP A 28 -29.10 5.05 -47.88
CA ASP A 28 -28.04 6.07 -47.78
C ASP A 28 -27.97 6.73 -46.38
N GLU A 29 -28.74 6.23 -45.40
CA GLU A 29 -28.74 6.82 -44.05
C GLU A 29 -27.46 6.45 -43.27
N PRO A 30 -26.93 7.37 -42.45
CA PRO A 30 -25.83 7.04 -41.54
C PRO A 30 -26.25 5.96 -40.54
N ALA A 31 -25.53 4.84 -40.49
CA ALA A 31 -25.84 3.73 -39.60
C ALA A 31 -24.60 3.21 -38.85
N LEU A 32 -24.75 3.00 -37.54
CA LEU A 32 -23.77 2.32 -36.71
C LEU A 32 -24.31 0.93 -36.35
N ILE A 33 -23.61 -0.11 -36.78
CA ILE A 33 -23.94 -1.50 -36.47
C ILE A 33 -22.89 -2.02 -35.48
N MET A 34 -23.32 -2.44 -34.30
CA MET A 34 -22.44 -2.98 -33.26
C MET A 34 -22.76 -4.44 -32.99
N ILE A 35 -21.77 -5.31 -33.10
CA ILE A 35 -21.90 -6.75 -32.83
C ILE A 35 -20.89 -7.16 -31.76
N ASP A 36 -21.38 -7.45 -30.57
CA ASP A 36 -20.55 -7.88 -29.45
C ASP A 36 -20.61 -9.42 -29.28
N GLU A 37 -19.58 -10.01 -28.70
CA GLU A 37 -19.52 -11.42 -28.28
C GLU A 37 -19.79 -12.46 -29.40
N ILE A 38 -19.33 -12.19 -30.63
CA ILE A 38 -19.51 -13.09 -31.79
C ILE A 38 -19.01 -14.51 -31.49
N GLY A 39 -17.89 -14.65 -30.77
CA GLY A 39 -17.29 -15.94 -30.44
C GLY A 39 -18.22 -16.86 -29.63
N GLN A 40 -18.99 -16.32 -28.68
CA GLN A 40 -19.93 -17.12 -27.89
C GLN A 40 -21.07 -17.65 -28.77
N TYR A 41 -21.58 -16.82 -29.67
CA TYR A 41 -22.63 -17.24 -30.60
C TYR A 41 -22.14 -18.32 -31.57
N LEU A 42 -20.91 -18.19 -32.08
CA LEU A 42 -20.28 -19.18 -32.96
C LEU A 42 -20.08 -20.53 -32.27
N ARG A 43 -19.72 -20.52 -30.98
CA ARG A 43 -19.60 -21.75 -30.20
C ARG A 43 -20.92 -22.53 -30.14
N VAL A 44 -22.01 -21.84 -29.84
CA VAL A 44 -23.34 -22.46 -29.73
C VAL A 44 -23.86 -22.89 -31.10
N SER A 45 -23.68 -22.05 -32.12
CA SER A 45 -24.15 -22.32 -33.48
C SER A 45 -23.33 -23.38 -34.22
N GLY A 46 -22.10 -23.68 -33.80
CA GLY A 46 -21.30 -24.78 -34.34
C GLY A 46 -21.95 -26.16 -34.12
N GLY A 47 -22.79 -26.30 -33.08
CA GLY A 47 -23.57 -27.52 -32.83
C GLY A 47 -24.83 -27.67 -33.69
N VAL A 48 -25.22 -26.63 -34.46
CA VAL A 48 -26.47 -26.61 -35.22
C VAL A 48 -26.18 -26.86 -36.70
N GLN A 49 -26.69 -27.97 -37.23
CA GLN A 49 -26.55 -28.32 -38.64
C GLN A 49 -27.55 -27.53 -39.52
N VAL A 50 -27.05 -27.03 -40.65
CA VAL A 50 -27.81 -26.33 -41.70
C VAL A 50 -27.39 -26.89 -43.06
N GLY A 51 -28.11 -27.90 -43.54
CA GLY A 51 -27.77 -28.61 -44.77
C GLY A 51 -26.45 -29.39 -44.63
N ARG A 52 -25.43 -29.01 -45.41
CA ARG A 52 -24.06 -29.58 -45.33
C ARG A 52 -23.08 -28.74 -44.50
N LYS A 53 -23.56 -27.62 -43.97
CA LYS A 53 -22.79 -26.64 -43.21
C LYS A 53 -23.34 -26.53 -41.79
N THR A 54 -22.64 -25.84 -40.92
CA THR A 54 -23.14 -25.44 -39.59
C THR A 54 -23.73 -24.05 -39.62
N LEU A 55 -24.54 -23.72 -38.62
CA LEU A 55 -25.03 -22.36 -38.41
C LEU A 55 -23.86 -21.40 -38.12
N ALA A 56 -22.77 -21.86 -37.50
CA ALA A 56 -21.55 -21.07 -37.33
C ALA A 56 -20.94 -20.65 -38.69
N GLU A 57 -20.81 -21.58 -39.63
CA GLU A 57 -20.32 -21.27 -40.99
C GLU A 57 -21.26 -20.32 -41.74
N GLN A 58 -22.57 -20.42 -41.53
CA GLN A 58 -23.55 -19.47 -42.09
C GLN A 58 -23.45 -18.09 -41.41
N THR A 59 -23.11 -18.05 -40.13
CA THR A 59 -22.90 -16.79 -39.40
C THR A 59 -21.65 -16.07 -39.89
N VAL A 60 -20.57 -16.81 -40.16
CA VAL A 60 -19.37 -16.24 -40.81
C VAL A 60 -19.74 -15.66 -42.18
N ALA A 61 -20.50 -16.40 -43.00
CA ALA A 61 -20.97 -15.91 -44.29
C ALA A 61 -21.89 -14.67 -44.17
N PHE A 62 -22.73 -14.62 -43.14
CA PHE A 62 -23.55 -13.46 -42.82
C PHE A 62 -22.69 -12.23 -42.51
N LEU A 63 -21.66 -12.39 -41.67
CA LEU A 63 -20.73 -11.30 -41.32
C LEU A 63 -19.98 -10.81 -42.56
N MET A 64 -19.53 -11.70 -43.43
CA MET A 64 -18.89 -11.32 -44.70
C MET A 64 -19.81 -10.48 -45.60
N SER A 65 -21.08 -10.89 -45.73
CA SER A 65 -22.09 -10.14 -46.49
C SER A 65 -22.32 -8.74 -45.90
N LEU A 66 -22.44 -8.65 -44.57
CA LEU A 66 -22.64 -7.39 -43.86
C LEU A 66 -21.44 -6.45 -43.97
N MET A 67 -20.23 -6.99 -43.86
CA MET A 67 -18.97 -6.24 -44.03
C MET A 67 -18.81 -5.71 -45.44
N LYS A 68 -19.15 -6.52 -46.44
CA LYS A 68 -19.13 -6.09 -47.84
C LYS A 68 -20.05 -4.90 -48.04
N PHE A 69 -21.30 -5.00 -47.56
CA PHE A 69 -22.27 -3.90 -47.60
C PHE A 69 -21.73 -2.63 -46.90
N ALA A 70 -21.20 -2.75 -45.69
CA ALA A 70 -20.63 -1.62 -44.96
C ALA A 70 -19.44 -0.99 -45.71
N SER A 71 -18.60 -1.81 -46.34
CA SER A 71 -17.45 -1.34 -47.12
C SER A 71 -17.85 -0.59 -48.38
N GLU A 72 -18.97 -0.93 -49.01
CA GLU A 72 -19.46 -0.27 -50.23
C GLU A 72 -20.28 1.00 -49.92
N SER A 73 -20.80 1.10 -48.70
CA SER A 73 -21.60 2.24 -48.23
C SER A 73 -20.76 3.45 -47.82
N ARG A 74 -21.30 4.68 -47.93
CA ARG A 74 -20.60 5.93 -47.55
C ARG A 74 -20.93 6.45 -46.14
N GLY A 75 -21.88 5.84 -45.43
CA GLY A 75 -22.33 6.27 -44.10
C GLY A 75 -22.49 5.14 -43.08
N VAL A 76 -22.02 3.93 -43.38
CA VAL A 76 -22.20 2.76 -42.51
C VAL A 76 -20.89 2.43 -41.80
N VAL A 77 -20.93 2.33 -40.49
CA VAL A 77 -19.82 1.85 -39.66
C VAL A 77 -20.24 0.54 -39.00
N LEU A 78 -19.45 -0.51 -39.22
CA LEU A 78 -19.59 -1.78 -38.54
C LEU A 78 -18.51 -1.90 -37.47
N VAL A 79 -18.92 -2.02 -36.21
CA VAL A 79 -18.06 -2.28 -35.07
C VAL A 79 -18.35 -3.68 -34.58
N TYR A 80 -17.32 -4.49 -34.42
CA TYR A 80 -17.44 -5.85 -33.93
C TYR A 80 -16.33 -6.19 -32.94
N THR A 81 -16.61 -7.08 -32.00
CA THR A 81 -15.63 -7.56 -31.01
C THR A 81 -15.31 -9.03 -31.25
N LEU A 82 -14.03 -9.36 -31.18
CA LEU A 82 -13.51 -10.73 -31.23
C LEU A 82 -12.69 -10.98 -29.96
N ALA A 83 -12.75 -12.20 -29.43
CA ALA A 83 -11.89 -12.58 -28.31
C ALA A 83 -10.44 -12.75 -28.79
N ASP A 84 -9.49 -12.55 -27.90
CA ASP A 84 -8.10 -12.88 -28.20
C ASP A 84 -7.92 -14.40 -28.27
N SER A 85 -6.89 -14.84 -29.01
CA SER A 85 -6.63 -16.27 -29.26
C SER A 85 -6.32 -17.07 -27.97
N GLY A 86 -5.96 -16.39 -26.87
CA GLY A 86 -5.77 -16.98 -25.55
C GLY A 86 -7.00 -16.97 -24.63
N ASP A 87 -8.08 -16.31 -25.02
CA ASP A 87 -9.29 -16.18 -24.21
C ASP A 87 -10.29 -17.33 -24.47
N ALA A 88 -11.32 -17.41 -23.62
CA ALA A 88 -12.48 -18.24 -23.92
C ALA A 88 -13.04 -17.84 -25.29
N PHE A 89 -13.35 -18.83 -26.14
CA PHE A 89 -13.80 -18.64 -27.53
C PHE A 89 -12.74 -18.14 -28.53
N GLY A 90 -11.45 -18.23 -28.20
CA GLY A 90 -10.35 -17.85 -29.10
C GLY A 90 -10.33 -18.62 -30.42
N LYS A 91 -10.59 -19.94 -30.40
CA LYS A 91 -10.64 -20.79 -31.62
C LYS A 91 -11.75 -20.37 -32.57
N GLU A 92 -12.92 -20.06 -32.03
CA GLU A 92 -14.08 -19.58 -32.79
C GLU A 92 -13.83 -18.17 -33.34
N SER A 93 -13.15 -17.32 -32.56
CA SER A 93 -12.75 -15.97 -33.00
C SER A 93 -11.69 -16.02 -34.11
N ASP A 94 -10.78 -16.99 -34.08
CA ASP A 94 -9.79 -17.20 -35.14
C ASP A 94 -10.43 -17.62 -36.46
N GLN A 95 -11.49 -18.44 -36.44
CA GLN A 95 -12.26 -18.77 -37.65
C GLN A 95 -12.87 -17.53 -38.30
N VAL A 96 -13.41 -16.61 -37.49
CA VAL A 96 -13.92 -15.32 -38.00
C VAL A 96 -12.79 -14.48 -38.55
N ARG A 97 -11.66 -14.42 -37.83
CA ARG A 97 -10.46 -13.65 -38.20
C ARG A 97 -9.85 -14.12 -39.52
N GLU A 98 -9.84 -15.44 -39.78
CA GLU A 98 -9.37 -16.04 -41.03
C GLU A 98 -10.31 -15.72 -42.19
N ALA A 99 -11.63 -15.91 -42.01
CA ALA A 99 -12.63 -15.55 -43.01
C ALA A 99 -12.66 -14.04 -43.31
N LEU A 100 -12.41 -13.22 -42.28
CA LEU A 100 -12.19 -11.77 -42.38
C LEU A 100 -10.97 -11.45 -43.24
N ALA A 101 -9.85 -12.15 -43.03
CA ALA A 101 -8.63 -11.98 -43.83
C ALA A 101 -8.87 -12.29 -45.31
N GLU A 102 -9.64 -13.34 -45.60
CA GLU A 102 -10.04 -13.72 -46.95
C GLU A 102 -10.95 -12.64 -47.58
N ALA A 103 -11.98 -12.17 -46.87
CA ALA A 103 -12.87 -11.10 -47.35
C ALA A 103 -12.11 -9.79 -47.65
N LYS A 104 -11.10 -9.45 -46.84
CA LYS A 104 -10.23 -8.28 -47.03
C LYS A 104 -9.43 -8.35 -48.31
N SER A 105 -9.01 -9.53 -48.74
CA SER A 105 -8.25 -9.69 -50.00
C SER A 105 -9.06 -9.26 -51.24
N VAL A 106 -10.38 -9.15 -51.10
CA VAL A 106 -11.33 -8.83 -52.18
C VAL A 106 -11.85 -7.37 -52.12
N SER A 107 -11.60 -6.63 -51.02
CA SER A 107 -12.12 -5.26 -50.83
C SER A 107 -11.00 -4.22 -50.75
N ALA A 108 -11.14 -3.11 -51.49
CA ALA A 108 -10.14 -2.05 -51.59
C ALA A 108 -10.15 -1.04 -50.42
N ARG A 109 -11.12 -1.11 -49.49
CA ARG A 109 -11.19 -0.23 -48.32
C ARG A 109 -10.58 -0.90 -47.10
N GLN A 110 -9.57 -0.24 -46.54
CA GLN A 110 -8.83 -0.71 -45.37
C GLN A 110 -9.71 -0.65 -44.11
N GLU A 111 -9.73 -1.76 -43.39
CA GLU A 111 -10.17 -1.77 -42.00
C GLU A 111 -9.28 -0.82 -41.18
N HIS A 112 -9.89 0.12 -40.45
CA HIS A 112 -9.21 0.73 -39.32
C HIS A 112 -9.32 -0.25 -38.15
N VAL A 113 -8.28 -1.05 -37.95
CA VAL A 113 -8.11 -1.83 -36.73
C VAL A 113 -7.91 -0.84 -35.60
N LEU A 114 -9.00 -0.44 -34.95
CA LEU A 114 -8.95 0.31 -33.71
C LEU A 114 -8.54 -0.70 -32.63
N THR A 115 -7.24 -0.75 -32.34
CA THR A 115 -6.77 -1.43 -31.13
C THR A 115 -7.30 -0.60 -29.96
N PRO A 116 -8.17 -1.14 -29.10
CA PRO A 116 -8.66 -0.36 -27.99
C PRO A 116 -7.46 0.02 -27.14
N THR A 117 -7.26 1.33 -26.96
CA THR A 117 -6.32 1.98 -26.05
C THR A 117 -4.85 1.99 -26.47
N ALA A 118 -4.47 3.02 -27.26
CA ALA A 118 -3.19 3.66 -26.97
C ALA A 118 -3.25 4.20 -25.52
N GLU A 119 -2.16 4.11 -24.76
CA GLU A 119 -2.11 4.53 -23.34
C GLU A 119 -2.64 5.96 -23.14
N ASP A 120 -2.48 6.82 -24.16
CA ASP A 120 -2.86 8.22 -24.18
C ASP A 120 -4.39 8.47 -24.23
N GLU A 121 -5.18 7.52 -24.75
CA GLU A 121 -6.64 7.69 -24.94
C GLU A 121 -7.47 7.32 -23.70
N ILE A 122 -6.87 6.58 -22.77
CA ILE A 122 -7.59 6.06 -21.59
C ILE A 122 -8.11 7.20 -20.72
N SER A 123 -7.33 8.27 -20.59
CA SER A 123 -7.68 9.45 -19.80
C SER A 123 -8.94 10.15 -20.30
N ALA A 124 -9.04 10.34 -21.62
CA ALA A 124 -10.21 10.95 -22.27
C ALA A 124 -11.45 10.04 -22.15
N ILE A 125 -11.29 8.73 -22.33
CA ILE A 125 -12.39 7.76 -22.21
C ILE A 125 -12.93 7.74 -20.77
N VAL A 126 -12.04 7.68 -19.77
CA VAL A 126 -12.42 7.64 -18.36
C VAL A 126 -13.12 8.94 -17.97
N SER A 127 -12.57 10.10 -18.36
CA SER A 127 -13.17 11.41 -18.08
C SER A 127 -14.55 11.55 -18.70
N HIS A 128 -14.71 11.16 -19.98
CA HIS A 128 -16.00 11.19 -20.67
C HIS A 128 -17.05 10.27 -20.05
N ARG A 129 -16.64 9.12 -19.50
CA ARG A 129 -17.55 8.19 -18.81
C ARG A 129 -17.94 8.65 -17.41
N MET A 130 -17.05 9.34 -16.70
CA MET A 130 -17.23 9.67 -15.29
C MET A 130 -17.86 11.05 -15.07
N PHE A 131 -17.66 11.99 -16.01
CA PHE A 131 -18.11 13.38 -15.86
C PHE A 131 -19.00 13.79 -17.02
N ALA A 132 -20.13 14.41 -16.70
CA ALA A 132 -21.06 14.94 -17.70
C ALA A 132 -20.47 16.12 -18.49
N ASN A 133 -19.66 16.96 -17.83
CA ASN A 133 -18.96 18.07 -18.44
C ASN A 133 -17.65 18.33 -17.67
N VAL A 134 -16.60 18.70 -18.41
CA VAL A 134 -15.28 19.05 -17.87
C VAL A 134 -14.89 20.38 -18.50
N ASP A 135 -14.59 21.38 -17.67
CA ASP A 135 -14.22 22.72 -18.15
C ASP A 135 -12.78 22.72 -18.73
N PRO A 136 -12.60 22.97 -20.05
CA PRO A 136 -11.28 23.00 -20.66
C PRO A 136 -10.39 24.14 -20.15
N GLN A 137 -10.99 25.24 -19.68
CA GLN A 137 -10.22 26.35 -19.14
C GLN A 137 -9.66 25.99 -17.76
N ALA A 138 -10.49 25.40 -16.89
CA ALA A 138 -10.04 24.87 -15.60
C ALA A 138 -8.92 23.82 -15.75
N ALA A 139 -8.99 22.97 -16.77
CA ALA A 139 -7.94 22.01 -17.09
C ALA A 139 -6.59 22.69 -17.40
N LYS A 140 -6.61 23.72 -18.26
CA LYS A 140 -5.40 24.51 -18.62
C LYS A 140 -4.83 25.27 -17.43
N ASP A 141 -5.69 25.91 -16.64
CA ASP A 141 -5.28 26.69 -15.48
C ASP A 141 -4.66 25.78 -14.41
N THR A 142 -5.27 24.61 -14.16
CA THR A 142 -4.73 23.60 -13.24
C THR A 142 -3.38 23.09 -13.71
N ALA A 143 -3.26 22.72 -15.00
CA ALA A 143 -2.00 22.26 -15.57
C ALA A 143 -0.87 23.30 -15.43
N ARG A 144 -1.19 24.57 -15.68
CA ARG A 144 -0.24 25.68 -15.50
C ARG A 144 0.19 25.83 -14.04
N CYS A 145 -0.74 25.78 -13.09
CA CYS A 145 -0.41 25.87 -11.66
C CYS A 145 0.53 24.74 -11.21
N TYR A 146 0.30 23.51 -11.67
CA TYR A 146 1.18 22.37 -11.39
C TYR A 146 2.55 22.53 -12.04
N ALA A 147 2.62 22.95 -13.31
CA ALA A 147 3.88 23.19 -14.01
C ALA A 147 4.72 24.28 -13.32
N ASP A 148 4.10 25.41 -12.95
CA ASP A 148 4.75 26.50 -12.23
C ASP A 148 5.23 26.04 -10.83
N TYR A 149 4.42 25.24 -10.13
CA TYR A 149 4.79 24.68 -8.84
C TYR A 149 5.99 23.72 -8.94
N PHE A 150 5.95 22.73 -9.83
CA PHE A 150 7.07 21.79 -10.01
C PHE A 150 8.34 22.48 -10.50
N GLY A 151 8.22 23.48 -11.38
CA GLY A 151 9.34 24.33 -11.79
C GLY A 151 10.01 25.03 -10.60
N ARG A 152 9.22 25.61 -9.68
CA ARG A 152 9.74 26.20 -8.44
C ARG A 152 10.40 25.16 -7.53
N MET A 153 9.79 23.99 -7.36
CA MET A 153 10.32 22.94 -6.49
C MET A 153 11.69 22.44 -6.98
N VAL A 154 11.83 22.17 -8.28
CA VAL A 154 13.14 21.81 -8.87
C VAL A 154 14.15 22.95 -8.72
N GLY A 155 13.72 24.21 -8.91
CA GLY A 155 14.57 25.39 -8.67
C GLY A 155 15.07 25.52 -7.23
N HIS A 156 14.34 24.98 -6.26
CA HIS A 156 14.74 24.88 -4.84
C HIS A 156 15.51 23.59 -4.50
N GLY A 157 15.87 22.76 -5.49
CA GLY A 157 16.65 21.55 -5.30
C GLY A 157 15.83 20.33 -4.85
N VAL A 158 14.50 20.38 -4.97
CA VAL A 158 13.64 19.22 -4.69
C VAL A 158 13.83 18.18 -5.80
N ASP A 159 14.09 16.94 -5.39
CA ASP A 159 14.27 15.82 -6.30
C ASP A 159 12.93 15.37 -6.89
N LEU A 160 12.72 15.74 -8.15
CA LEU A 160 11.57 15.37 -8.99
C LEU A 160 12.08 14.77 -10.31
N PRO A 161 11.27 13.91 -10.96
CA PRO A 161 11.65 13.32 -12.24
C PRO A 161 11.86 14.41 -13.29
N GLN A 162 12.85 14.24 -14.18
CA GLN A 162 13.16 15.24 -15.21
C GLN A 162 11.96 15.59 -16.11
N ARG A 163 10.97 14.70 -16.24
CA ARG A 163 9.75 14.96 -17.01
C ARG A 163 8.84 16.01 -16.36
N ALA A 164 8.89 16.20 -15.04
CA ALA A 164 7.95 17.04 -14.30
C ALA A 164 8.00 18.53 -14.67
N THR A 165 9.12 19.00 -15.23
CA THR A 165 9.33 20.40 -15.63
C THR A 165 9.26 20.61 -17.15
N ARG A 166 9.02 19.54 -17.92
CA ARG A 166 8.87 19.63 -19.36
C ARG A 166 7.47 20.10 -19.73
N SER A 167 7.35 20.85 -20.83
CA SER A 167 6.06 21.34 -21.32
C SER A 167 5.05 20.21 -21.57
N GLU A 168 5.55 19.07 -22.03
CA GLU A 168 4.78 17.87 -22.36
C GLU A 168 4.02 17.34 -21.14
N TYR A 169 4.59 17.43 -19.94
CA TYR A 169 3.91 16.98 -18.73
C TYR A 169 2.74 17.90 -18.33
N GLY A 170 2.86 19.20 -18.58
CA GLY A 170 1.74 20.14 -18.45
C GLY A 170 0.60 19.79 -19.42
N ASP A 171 0.94 19.46 -20.67
CA ASP A 171 -0.05 19.01 -21.65
C ASP A 171 -0.71 17.69 -21.24
N GLU A 172 0.04 16.76 -20.65
CA GLU A 172 -0.50 15.52 -20.08
C GLU A 172 -1.49 15.80 -18.94
N ILE A 173 -1.18 16.71 -18.02
CA ILE A 173 -2.12 17.11 -16.94
C ILE A 173 -3.40 17.69 -17.55
N ALA A 174 -3.29 18.59 -18.53
CA ALA A 174 -4.45 19.21 -19.16
C ALA A 174 -5.34 18.18 -19.90
N LYS A 175 -4.72 17.18 -20.55
CA LYS A 175 -5.44 16.07 -21.22
C LYS A 175 -6.08 15.10 -20.24
N ALA A 176 -5.42 14.85 -19.10
CA ALA A 176 -5.89 13.89 -18.10
C ALA A 176 -6.93 14.48 -17.13
N TYR A 177 -7.07 15.80 -17.09
CA TYR A 177 -7.98 16.50 -16.20
C TYR A 177 -9.42 15.93 -16.29
N PRO A 178 -10.08 15.63 -15.14
CA PRO A 178 -9.72 16.01 -13.77
C PRO A 178 -8.83 14.99 -13.01
N PHE A 179 -8.21 14.03 -13.68
CA PHE A 179 -7.32 13.05 -13.06
C PHE A 179 -5.85 13.50 -13.13
N HIS A 180 -5.08 13.14 -12.11
CA HIS A 180 -3.63 13.27 -12.14
C HIS A 180 -3.03 12.20 -13.08
N PRO A 181 -2.08 12.53 -13.98
CA PRO A 181 -1.49 11.56 -14.91
C PRO A 181 -0.95 10.31 -14.21
N GLU A 182 -0.23 10.50 -13.09
CA GLU A 182 0.34 9.40 -12.31
C GLU A 182 -0.72 8.40 -11.78
N LEU A 183 -1.97 8.81 -11.53
CA LEU A 183 -3.05 7.90 -11.13
C LEU A 183 -3.39 6.94 -12.27
N LEU A 184 -3.62 7.48 -13.48
CA LEU A 184 -4.01 6.69 -14.63
C LEU A 184 -2.86 5.78 -15.09
N THR A 185 -1.64 6.30 -15.16
CA THR A 185 -0.44 5.51 -15.47
C THR A 185 -0.25 4.39 -14.46
N THR A 186 -0.43 4.69 -13.17
CA THR A 186 -0.34 3.70 -12.09
C THR A 186 -1.42 2.65 -12.18
N LEU A 187 -2.68 3.00 -12.41
CA LEU A 187 -3.74 2.01 -12.54
C LEU A 187 -3.55 1.18 -13.82
N ASN A 188 -3.36 1.81 -14.98
CA ASN A 188 -3.22 1.11 -16.26
C ASN A 188 -2.04 0.14 -16.28
N ARG A 189 -0.82 0.60 -15.95
CA ARG A 189 0.38 -0.24 -15.96
C ARG A 189 0.25 -1.43 -15.01
N LYS A 190 -0.44 -1.25 -13.89
CA LYS A 190 -0.41 -2.20 -12.77
C LYS A 190 -1.60 -3.16 -12.77
N THR A 191 -2.78 -2.70 -13.21
CA THR A 191 -3.96 -3.57 -13.39
C THR A 191 -3.90 -4.40 -14.67
N SER A 192 -3.16 -3.94 -15.70
CA SER A 192 -3.00 -4.70 -16.95
C SER A 192 -2.17 -5.97 -16.79
N THR A 193 -1.29 -6.01 -15.78
CA THR A 193 -0.43 -7.16 -15.49
C THR A 193 -1.09 -8.26 -14.66
N ILE A 194 -2.35 -8.11 -14.24
CA ILE A 194 -3.01 -9.02 -13.29
C ILE A 194 -4.03 -9.92 -14.03
N PRO A 195 -3.82 -11.26 -14.08
CA PRO A 195 -4.58 -12.18 -14.94
C PRO A 195 -6.10 -12.27 -14.67
N ASN A 196 -6.57 -11.89 -13.47
CA ASN A 196 -7.96 -12.13 -13.02
C ASN A 196 -8.80 -10.85 -12.85
N PHE A 197 -8.25 -9.67 -13.20
CA PHE A 197 -8.99 -8.42 -13.08
C PHE A 197 -9.76 -8.16 -14.38
N GLN A 198 -11.09 -7.94 -14.32
CA GLN A 198 -11.83 -7.40 -15.47
C GLN A 198 -11.35 -5.97 -15.74
N ARG A 199 -10.23 -5.87 -16.48
CA ARG A 199 -9.25 -4.78 -16.44
C ARG A 199 -9.90 -3.39 -16.45
N THR A 200 -10.82 -3.16 -17.37
CA THR A 200 -11.47 -1.86 -17.54
C THR A 200 -12.65 -1.64 -16.58
N ARG A 201 -13.46 -2.67 -16.30
CA ARG A 201 -14.64 -2.55 -15.43
C ARG A 201 -14.25 -2.34 -13.96
N GLY A 202 -13.19 -3.01 -13.51
CA GLY A 202 -12.68 -2.88 -12.15
C GLY A 202 -12.11 -1.48 -11.88
N VAL A 203 -11.26 -0.96 -12.77
CA VAL A 203 -10.71 0.42 -12.67
C VAL A 203 -11.84 1.45 -12.70
N LEU A 204 -12.78 1.35 -13.63
CA LEU A 204 -13.89 2.31 -13.73
C LEU A 204 -14.75 2.33 -12.46
N ARG A 205 -15.00 1.16 -11.86
CA ARG A 205 -15.76 1.07 -10.60
C ARG A 205 -15.01 1.70 -9.44
N LEU A 206 -13.71 1.44 -9.32
CA LEU A 206 -12.84 2.03 -8.30
C LEU A 206 -12.86 3.57 -8.42
N LEU A 207 -12.63 4.10 -9.63
CA LEU A 207 -12.65 5.55 -9.87
C LEU A 207 -14.02 6.17 -9.61
N ALA A 208 -15.12 5.50 -9.99
CA ALA A 208 -16.46 5.98 -9.71
C ALA A 208 -16.73 6.09 -8.19
N GLN A 209 -16.25 5.13 -7.40
CA GLN A 209 -16.36 5.18 -5.94
C GLN A 209 -15.52 6.32 -5.35
N THR A 210 -14.28 6.47 -5.80
CA THR A 210 -13.40 7.58 -5.39
C THR A 210 -14.02 8.94 -5.69
N ILE A 211 -14.51 9.15 -6.91
CA ILE A 211 -15.14 10.41 -7.32
C ILE A 211 -16.39 10.67 -6.49
N ARG A 212 -17.22 9.65 -6.25
CA ARG A 212 -18.40 9.77 -5.39
C ARG A 212 -18.03 10.25 -3.99
N LYS A 213 -16.98 9.69 -3.38
CA LYS A 213 -16.51 10.10 -2.05
C LYS A 213 -15.99 11.54 -2.08
N LEU A 214 -15.12 11.88 -3.03
CA LEU A 214 -14.60 13.25 -3.19
C LEU A 214 -15.73 14.28 -3.38
N TRP A 215 -16.79 13.92 -4.11
CA TRP A 215 -17.95 14.79 -4.31
C TRP A 215 -18.78 15.03 -3.04
N GLN A 216 -18.80 14.04 -2.14
CA GLN A 216 -19.47 14.13 -0.84
C GLN A 216 -18.63 14.96 0.14
N ASP A 217 -17.34 14.66 0.24
CA ASP A 217 -16.43 15.24 1.23
C ASP A 217 -15.98 16.67 0.86
N LYS A 218 -15.86 16.94 -0.45
CA LYS A 218 -15.35 18.20 -1.03
C LYS A 218 -14.09 18.73 -0.32
N PRO A 219 -13.02 17.92 -0.25
CA PRO A 219 -11.76 18.35 0.37
C PRO A 219 -11.22 19.61 -0.31
N LYS A 220 -10.70 20.55 0.49
CA LYS A 220 -10.28 21.89 0.04
C LYS A 220 -9.09 21.86 -0.93
N ASP A 221 -8.29 20.82 -0.84
CA ASP A 221 -7.02 20.59 -1.51
C ASP A 221 -7.14 19.60 -2.70
N CYS A 222 -8.35 19.24 -3.13
CA CYS A 222 -8.54 18.34 -4.27
C CYS A 222 -8.62 19.09 -5.60
N TYR A 223 -7.45 19.39 -6.19
CA TYR A 223 -7.34 19.98 -7.53
C TYR A 223 -7.42 18.95 -8.66
N LEU A 224 -6.88 17.74 -8.41
CA LEU A 224 -6.89 16.60 -9.31
C LEU A 224 -7.23 15.34 -8.52
N VAL A 225 -7.85 14.35 -9.15
CA VAL A 225 -7.99 13.01 -8.59
C VAL A 225 -6.63 12.30 -8.68
N THR A 226 -5.94 12.15 -7.55
CA THR A 226 -4.57 11.60 -7.44
C THR A 226 -4.58 10.16 -6.93
N PRO A 227 -3.45 9.43 -6.95
CA PRO A 227 -3.35 8.08 -6.36
C PRO A 227 -3.84 8.01 -4.91
N PHE A 228 -3.56 9.04 -4.12
CA PHE A 228 -3.94 9.08 -2.71
C PHE A 228 -5.41 9.41 -2.45
N CYS A 229 -6.18 9.78 -3.47
CA CYS A 229 -7.64 9.90 -3.33
C CYS A 229 -8.33 8.55 -3.15
N LEU A 230 -7.64 7.44 -3.44
CA LEU A 230 -8.17 6.09 -3.22
C LEU A 230 -8.31 5.85 -1.71
N ASP A 231 -9.56 5.75 -1.25
CA ASP A 231 -9.86 5.58 0.16
C ASP A 231 -9.65 4.13 0.61
N LEU A 232 -8.44 3.81 1.09
CA LEU A 232 -8.14 2.48 1.59
C LEU A 232 -8.84 2.16 2.93
N GLY A 233 -9.47 3.14 3.59
CA GLY A 233 -10.33 2.90 4.75
C GLY A 233 -11.73 2.39 4.38
N ASP A 234 -12.15 2.53 3.12
CA ASP A 234 -13.39 1.94 2.62
C ASP A 234 -13.18 0.47 2.27
N ASP A 235 -13.97 -0.41 2.92
CA ASP A 235 -13.87 -1.86 2.75
C ASP A 235 -13.96 -2.29 1.28
N GLN A 236 -14.79 -1.62 0.48
CA GLN A 236 -14.97 -2.01 -0.91
C GLN A 236 -13.75 -1.64 -1.75
N THR A 237 -13.21 -0.44 -1.56
CA THR A 237 -11.97 0.05 -2.19
C THR A 237 -10.78 -0.81 -1.79
N ALA A 238 -10.64 -1.13 -0.50
CA ALA A 238 -9.60 -2.03 -0.01
C ALA A 238 -9.71 -3.44 -0.63
N ASN A 239 -10.92 -4.02 -0.67
CA ASN A 239 -11.14 -5.34 -1.27
C ASN A 239 -10.86 -5.36 -2.79
N ASP A 240 -11.15 -4.26 -3.48
CA ASP A 240 -10.89 -4.11 -4.91
C ASP A 240 -9.39 -4.10 -5.24
N LEU A 241 -8.59 -3.54 -4.34
CA LEU A 241 -7.13 -3.43 -4.48
C LEU A 241 -6.37 -4.59 -3.81
N THR A 242 -7.07 -5.54 -3.18
CA THR A 242 -6.47 -6.69 -2.48
C THR A 242 -7.07 -8.00 -2.98
N SER A 243 -8.18 -8.46 -2.40
CA SER A 243 -8.80 -9.75 -2.68
C SER A 243 -9.17 -9.93 -4.16
N ARG A 244 -9.71 -8.90 -4.83
CA ARG A 244 -10.03 -8.97 -6.28
C ARG A 244 -8.79 -9.00 -7.18
N LEU A 245 -7.63 -8.67 -6.64
CA LEU A 245 -6.33 -8.78 -7.30
C LEU A 245 -5.57 -10.05 -6.89
N ASP A 246 -6.26 -11.00 -6.23
CA ASP A 246 -5.66 -12.24 -5.71
C ASP A 246 -4.52 -11.97 -4.71
N ARG A 247 -4.71 -10.92 -3.90
CA ARG A 247 -3.74 -10.39 -2.93
C ARG A 247 -4.37 -10.13 -1.54
N PRO A 248 -5.08 -11.10 -0.95
CA PRO A 248 -5.80 -10.89 0.32
C PRO A 248 -4.86 -10.51 1.48
N GLN A 249 -3.60 -10.95 1.45
CA GLN A 249 -2.56 -10.58 2.43
C GLN A 249 -2.31 -9.08 2.57
N TYR A 250 -2.57 -8.27 1.53
CA TYR A 250 -2.40 -6.82 1.60
C TYR A 250 -3.50 -6.12 2.39
N LYS A 251 -4.56 -6.83 2.79
CA LYS A 251 -5.60 -6.26 3.65
C LYS A 251 -5.03 -5.89 5.02
N GLN A 252 -4.24 -6.77 5.64
CA GLN A 252 -3.57 -6.49 6.91
C GLN A 252 -2.57 -5.32 6.80
N VAL A 253 -1.90 -5.18 5.65
CA VAL A 253 -1.01 -4.05 5.36
C VAL A 253 -1.77 -2.72 5.41
N ILE A 254 -2.95 -2.67 4.78
CA ILE A 254 -3.82 -1.49 4.82
C ILE A 254 -4.21 -1.18 6.27
N GLU A 255 -4.75 -2.18 6.97
CA GLU A 255 -5.32 -2.01 8.31
C GLU A 255 -4.28 -1.54 9.34
N ALA A 256 -3.05 -2.06 9.26
CA ALA A 256 -1.98 -1.72 10.21
C ALA A 256 -1.31 -0.38 9.87
N ASP A 257 -0.98 -0.12 8.59
CA ASP A 257 -0.07 0.98 8.24
C ASP A 257 -0.76 2.17 7.55
N ILE A 258 -1.88 1.96 6.87
CA ILE A 258 -2.48 2.97 5.98
C ILE A 258 -3.79 3.53 6.54
N ALA A 259 -4.77 2.67 6.78
CA ALA A 259 -6.09 3.11 7.22
C ALA A 259 -6.75 2.03 8.06
N SER A 260 -7.03 2.34 9.33
CA SER A 260 -7.74 1.44 10.22
C SER A 260 -9.24 1.44 9.91
N PRO A 261 -9.87 0.26 9.74
CA PRO A 261 -11.32 0.15 9.58
C PRO A 261 -12.06 0.26 10.92
N LEU A 262 -11.33 0.19 12.05
CA LEU A 262 -11.90 0.14 13.40
C LEU A 262 -12.00 1.55 14.00
N LYS A 263 -13.23 1.94 14.38
CA LYS A 263 -13.45 3.22 15.08
C LYS A 263 -12.68 3.25 16.40
N GLY A 264 -11.85 4.27 16.58
CA GLY A 264 -11.05 4.47 17.80
C GLY A 264 -9.68 3.78 17.77
N SER A 265 -9.35 3.08 16.69
CA SER A 265 -7.99 2.63 16.37
C SER A 265 -7.47 3.42 15.17
N LEU A 266 -6.18 3.64 15.11
CA LEU A 266 -5.50 4.34 14.02
C LEU A 266 -4.45 3.42 13.43
N ALA A 267 -4.31 3.45 12.11
CA ALA A 267 -3.15 2.89 11.44
C ALA A 267 -1.95 3.82 11.61
N HIS A 268 -0.73 3.30 11.46
CA HIS A 268 0.50 4.08 11.69
C HIS A 268 0.55 5.41 10.91
N SER A 269 0.11 5.44 9.64
CA SER A 269 0.07 6.69 8.89
C SER A 269 -0.96 7.68 9.43
N GLN A 270 -2.11 7.20 9.93
CA GLN A 270 -3.12 8.05 10.58
C GLN A 270 -2.60 8.63 11.90
N GLU A 271 -1.81 7.86 12.66
CA GLU A 271 -1.13 8.35 13.87
C GLU A 271 -0.11 9.43 13.55
N ILE A 272 0.74 9.19 12.54
CA ILE A 272 1.72 10.18 12.06
C ILE A 272 1.02 11.47 11.60
N ASP A 273 -0.14 11.35 10.96
CA ASP A 273 -0.91 12.48 10.45
C ASP A 273 -1.57 13.34 11.53
N GLN A 274 -1.70 12.87 12.78
CA GLN A 274 -2.24 13.70 13.86
C GLN A 274 -1.43 14.98 14.07
N ASP A 275 -0.11 14.91 13.95
CA ASP A 275 0.78 16.07 14.11
C ASP A 275 0.60 17.09 12.96
N PHE A 276 0.45 16.59 11.73
CA PHE A 276 0.26 17.42 10.54
C PHE A 276 -1.12 18.07 10.52
N THR A 277 -2.17 17.25 10.67
CA THR A 277 -3.57 17.71 10.64
C THR A 277 -3.91 18.60 11.82
N GLY A 278 -3.35 18.34 13.01
CA GLY A 278 -3.46 19.22 14.18
C GLY A 278 -2.89 20.62 13.95
N SER A 279 -1.93 20.75 13.02
CA SER A 279 -1.34 22.03 12.59
C SER A 279 -2.02 22.63 11.35
N GLY A 280 -3.17 22.10 10.93
CA GLY A 280 -3.90 22.54 9.74
C GLY A 280 -3.22 22.17 8.41
N ARG A 281 -2.29 21.21 8.42
CA ARG A 281 -1.62 20.70 7.21
C ARG A 281 -2.34 19.45 6.67
N PRO A 282 -2.15 19.11 5.39
CA PRO A 282 -2.67 17.88 4.82
C PRO A 282 -2.11 16.61 5.50
N PRO A 283 -2.83 15.47 5.40
CA PRO A 283 -2.39 14.17 5.91
C PRO A 283 -1.31 13.55 4.99
N TYR A 284 -0.09 14.08 5.05
CA TYR A 284 1.00 13.66 4.16
C TYR A 284 1.35 12.17 4.28
N ALA A 285 1.26 11.58 5.48
CA ALA A 285 1.62 10.19 5.68
C ALA A 285 0.63 9.25 4.97
N GLN A 286 -0.67 9.46 5.10
CA GLN A 286 -1.67 8.72 4.32
C GLN A 286 -1.53 8.95 2.82
N ARG A 287 -1.23 10.19 2.39
CA ARG A 287 -1.01 10.46 0.95
C ARG A 287 0.12 9.62 0.36
N ILE A 288 1.25 9.57 1.06
CA ILE A 288 2.42 8.77 0.68
C ILE A 288 2.09 7.29 0.76
N ALA A 289 1.52 6.83 1.87
CA ALA A 289 1.21 5.42 2.11
C ALA A 289 0.27 4.86 1.03
N THR A 290 -0.85 5.53 0.74
CA THR A 290 -1.77 5.11 -0.31
C THR A 290 -1.09 5.08 -1.68
N THR A 291 -0.31 6.10 -2.02
CA THR A 291 0.42 6.15 -3.29
C THR A 291 1.40 4.97 -3.42
N VAL A 292 2.26 4.76 -2.42
CA VAL A 292 3.23 3.66 -2.42
C VAL A 292 2.55 2.29 -2.41
N PHE A 293 1.42 2.15 -1.72
CA PHE A 293 0.63 0.92 -1.70
C PHE A 293 0.19 0.52 -3.10
N VAL A 294 -0.41 1.42 -3.86
CA VAL A 294 -0.84 1.13 -5.24
C VAL A 294 0.38 0.79 -6.11
N HIS A 295 1.54 1.41 -5.86
CA HIS A 295 2.81 1.03 -6.50
C HIS A 295 3.35 -0.34 -6.09
N SER A 296 2.95 -0.88 -4.95
CA SER A 296 3.40 -2.17 -4.44
C SER A 296 2.58 -3.36 -4.98
N LEU A 297 1.41 -3.08 -5.57
CA LEU A 297 0.51 -4.09 -6.14
C LEU A 297 1.04 -4.75 -7.43
N VAL A 298 2.18 -4.30 -7.97
CA VAL A 298 2.79 -4.87 -9.20
C VAL A 298 3.47 -6.20 -8.91
N GLN A 299 3.39 -7.16 -9.83
CA GLN A 299 4.06 -8.48 -9.74
C GLN A 299 5.45 -8.52 -10.39
N THR A 300 5.85 -7.48 -11.12
CA THR A 300 7.15 -7.41 -11.82
C THR A 300 8.26 -6.85 -10.92
N GLY A 301 9.52 -6.94 -11.38
CA GLY A 301 10.69 -6.40 -10.68
C GLY A 301 10.68 -4.88 -10.42
N GLN A 302 9.66 -4.15 -10.89
CA GLN A 302 9.46 -2.72 -10.66
C GLN A 302 8.42 -2.40 -9.56
N SER A 303 8.11 -3.36 -8.68
CA SER A 303 7.24 -3.09 -7.51
C SER A 303 7.83 -1.98 -6.63
N GLY A 304 6.97 -1.09 -6.13
CA GLY A 304 7.32 0.06 -5.31
C GLY A 304 7.42 1.38 -6.09
N ALA A 305 7.42 2.48 -5.33
CA ALA A 305 7.55 3.84 -5.84
C ALA A 305 8.99 4.32 -5.72
N ASP A 306 9.53 4.84 -6.82
CA ASP A 306 10.76 5.62 -6.79
C ASP A 306 10.52 6.93 -6.00
N PRO A 307 11.49 7.43 -5.19
CA PRO A 307 11.31 8.64 -4.40
C PRO A 307 10.86 9.86 -5.21
N ALA A 308 11.44 10.09 -6.39
CA ALA A 308 11.12 11.23 -7.23
C ALA A 308 9.70 11.07 -7.83
N ASP A 309 9.36 9.89 -8.34
CA ASP A 309 8.01 9.59 -8.84
C ASP A 309 6.95 9.67 -7.73
N MET A 310 7.29 9.27 -6.49
CA MET A 310 6.41 9.38 -5.33
C MET A 310 6.10 10.83 -4.99
N ARG A 311 7.13 11.71 -4.94
CA ARG A 311 6.92 13.15 -4.73
C ARG A 311 6.06 13.76 -5.83
N LEU A 312 6.30 13.40 -7.09
CA LEU A 312 5.51 13.87 -8.22
C LEU A 312 4.02 13.51 -8.10
N ALA A 313 3.71 12.32 -7.58
CA ALA A 313 2.34 11.85 -7.39
C ALA A 313 1.64 12.38 -6.13
N VAL A 314 2.41 12.77 -5.09
CA VAL A 314 1.90 13.19 -3.78
C VAL A 314 1.77 14.70 -3.64
N LEU A 315 2.73 15.46 -4.19
CA LEU A 315 2.77 16.92 -4.03
C LEU A 315 1.66 17.60 -4.83
N GLN A 316 0.96 18.51 -4.16
CA GLN A 316 0.02 19.43 -4.76
C GLN A 316 0.55 20.86 -4.72
N PRO A 317 -0.02 21.79 -5.52
CA PRO A 317 0.27 23.20 -5.38
C PRO A 317 0.12 23.65 -3.92
N ASP A 318 1.10 24.42 -3.45
CA ASP A 318 1.24 24.95 -2.08
C ASP A 318 1.67 23.95 -0.99
N ASP A 319 1.92 22.68 -1.34
CA ASP A 319 2.57 21.76 -0.42
C ASP A 319 4.02 22.15 -0.13
N ASP A 320 4.50 21.75 1.05
CA ASP A 320 5.90 21.87 1.45
C ASP A 320 6.58 20.49 1.31
N PRO A 321 7.49 20.30 0.35
CA PRO A 321 8.16 19.02 0.12
C PRO A 321 8.95 18.50 1.34
N SER A 322 9.44 19.39 2.20
CA SER A 322 10.17 18.98 3.40
C SER A 322 9.29 18.23 4.40
N LEU A 323 7.99 18.55 4.43
CA LEU A 323 7.00 17.85 5.25
C LEU A 323 6.69 16.45 4.67
N VAL A 324 6.70 16.32 3.34
CA VAL A 324 6.59 15.02 2.66
C VAL A 324 7.80 14.15 2.97
N ASP A 325 9.01 14.70 2.90
CA ASP A 325 10.24 13.97 3.25
C ASP A 325 10.26 13.55 4.73
N LYS A 326 9.81 14.43 5.64
CA LYS A 326 9.65 14.08 7.06
C LYS A 326 8.61 12.99 7.27
N ALA A 327 7.48 13.05 6.56
CA ALA A 327 6.42 12.05 6.66
C ALA A 327 6.89 10.68 6.15
N VAL A 328 7.58 10.60 5.00
CA VAL A 328 8.08 9.31 4.50
C VAL A 328 9.12 8.71 5.42
N GLN A 329 9.98 9.52 6.05
CA GLN A 329 10.95 8.99 7.02
C GLN A 329 10.24 8.38 8.23
N ARG A 330 9.20 9.03 8.76
CA ARG A 330 8.38 8.45 9.85
C ARG A 330 7.67 7.17 9.42
N LEU A 331 7.18 7.08 8.17
CA LEU A 331 6.62 5.84 7.64
C LEU A 331 7.69 4.72 7.59
N VAL A 332 8.91 5.04 7.16
CA VAL A 332 10.03 4.07 7.16
C VAL A 332 10.37 3.61 8.57
N ASP A 333 10.25 4.47 9.59
CA ASP A 333 10.61 4.10 10.96
C ASP A 333 9.50 3.29 11.65
N CYS A 334 8.23 3.67 11.48
CA CYS A 334 7.10 3.13 12.26
C CYS A 334 6.32 2.00 11.57
N CYS A 335 5.99 2.15 10.27
CA CYS A 335 5.07 1.23 9.60
C CYS A 335 5.66 -0.18 9.47
N TRP A 336 4.91 -1.20 9.87
CA TRP A 336 5.41 -2.58 9.96
C TRP A 336 5.74 -3.18 8.58
N TYR A 337 4.95 -2.83 7.57
CA TYR A 337 4.98 -3.40 6.24
C TYR A 337 5.64 -2.48 5.20
N PHE A 338 5.98 -1.24 5.58
CA PHE A 338 6.65 -0.27 4.71
C PHE A 338 8.17 -0.42 4.75
N ASP A 339 8.80 -0.51 3.58
CA ASP A 339 10.25 -0.70 3.45
C ASP A 339 10.85 0.17 2.35
N TYR A 340 12.13 0.49 2.49
CA TYR A 340 12.95 1.18 1.50
C TYR A 340 14.22 0.39 1.23
N ASP A 341 14.39 -0.10 0.00
CA ASP A 341 15.52 -0.95 -0.39
C ASP A 341 16.75 -0.16 -0.87
N GLY A 342 16.78 1.16 -0.66
CA GLY A 342 17.79 2.07 -1.20
C GLY A 342 17.46 2.60 -2.59
N MET A 343 16.42 2.09 -3.25
CA MET A 343 15.95 2.59 -4.55
C MET A 343 14.46 2.93 -4.56
N ARG A 344 13.61 2.13 -3.91
CA ARG A 344 12.15 2.26 -3.97
C ARG A 344 11.50 2.03 -2.62
N TYR A 345 10.47 2.82 -2.33
CA TYR A 345 9.54 2.57 -1.24
C TYR A 345 8.52 1.51 -1.66
N ARG A 346 8.25 0.53 -0.79
CA ARG A 346 7.27 -0.51 -1.08
C ARG A 346 6.62 -1.05 0.19
N PHE A 347 5.37 -1.46 0.06
CA PHE A 347 4.71 -2.32 1.03
C PHE A 347 4.99 -3.78 0.70
N LYS A 348 5.41 -4.54 1.71
CA LYS A 348 5.56 -5.99 1.64
C LYS A 348 4.44 -6.63 2.46
N PRO A 349 3.99 -7.84 2.12
CA PRO A 349 2.93 -8.52 2.88
C PRO A 349 3.44 -9.12 4.21
N GLU A 350 4.76 -9.19 4.40
CA GLU A 350 5.37 -9.64 5.64
C GLU A 350 5.85 -8.43 6.45
N PRO A 351 5.45 -8.30 7.73
CA PRO A 351 5.90 -7.19 8.56
C PRO A 351 7.35 -7.36 8.98
N ALA A 352 8.05 -6.25 9.23
CA ALA A 352 9.40 -6.25 9.77
C ALA A 352 9.38 -6.61 11.27
N PRO A 353 9.95 -7.76 11.69
CA PRO A 353 9.90 -8.19 13.10
C PRO A 353 10.45 -7.16 14.07
N ARG A 354 11.49 -6.42 13.64
CA ARG A 354 12.10 -5.35 14.43
C ARG A 354 11.09 -4.26 14.79
N LYS A 355 10.29 -3.80 13.83
CA LYS A 355 9.32 -2.72 14.05
C LYS A 355 8.19 -3.13 14.98
N ILE A 356 7.75 -4.39 14.90
CA ILE A 356 6.78 -4.97 15.83
C ILE A 356 7.32 -4.92 17.27
N ILE A 357 8.58 -5.30 17.47
CA ILE A 357 9.20 -5.27 18.80
C ILE A 357 9.41 -3.84 19.28
N ASP A 358 9.88 -2.94 18.42
CA ASP A 358 10.14 -1.55 18.80
C ASP A 358 8.83 -0.82 19.17
N ASP A 359 7.71 -1.12 18.51
CA ASP A 359 6.37 -0.65 18.90
C ASP A 359 5.91 -1.25 20.25
N GLU A 360 6.08 -2.57 20.43
CA GLU A 360 5.75 -3.22 21.70
C GLU A 360 6.60 -2.70 22.87
N MET A 361 7.86 -2.33 22.63
CA MET A 361 8.71 -1.68 23.63
C MET A 361 8.09 -0.36 24.10
N GLY A 362 7.52 0.45 23.20
CA GLY A 362 6.80 1.67 23.55
C GLY A 362 5.61 1.42 24.50
N MET A 363 4.95 0.27 24.38
CA MET A 363 3.84 -0.12 25.26
C MET A 363 4.30 -0.67 26.62
N VAL A 364 5.55 -1.13 26.74
CA VAL A 364 6.11 -1.61 28.01
C VAL A 364 6.64 -0.41 28.80
N GLY A 365 5.95 -0.02 29.87
CA GLY A 365 6.42 1.09 30.72
C GLY A 365 7.76 0.80 31.40
N LYS A 366 8.63 1.82 31.50
CA LYS A 366 9.95 1.72 32.16
C LYS A 366 9.88 1.18 33.59
N ILE A 367 8.81 1.46 34.32
CA ILE A 367 8.60 0.94 35.68
C ILE A 367 8.57 -0.59 35.68
N LYS A 368 7.86 -1.20 34.72
CA LYS A 368 7.76 -2.65 34.59
C LYS A 368 9.12 -3.27 34.25
N ALA A 369 9.90 -2.61 33.38
CA ALA A 369 11.27 -3.03 33.05
C ALA A 369 12.19 -2.99 34.28
N LYS A 370 12.10 -1.93 35.09
CA LYS A 370 12.85 -1.79 36.34
C LYS A 370 12.47 -2.86 37.36
N THR A 371 11.17 -3.15 37.54
CA THR A 371 10.74 -4.25 38.43
C THR A 371 11.31 -5.61 38.01
N GLU A 372 11.34 -5.91 36.71
CA GLU A 372 11.96 -7.13 36.20
C GLU A 372 13.48 -7.17 36.49
N LEU A 373 14.17 -6.03 36.39
CA LEU A 373 15.58 -5.91 36.75
C LEU A 373 15.80 -6.15 38.24
N ASP A 374 14.99 -5.57 39.11
CA ASP A 374 15.10 -5.72 40.56
C ASP A 374 14.97 -7.18 40.98
N ASP A 375 14.00 -7.89 40.38
CA ASP A 375 13.80 -9.33 40.60
C ASP A 375 14.96 -10.18 40.08
N ARG A 376 15.63 -9.74 39.01
CA ARG A 376 16.83 -10.41 38.49
C ARG A 376 18.05 -10.16 39.35
N ILE A 377 18.26 -8.93 39.81
CA ILE A 377 19.36 -8.57 40.73
C ILE A 377 19.30 -9.48 41.96
N ARG A 378 18.09 -9.68 42.53
CA ARG A 378 17.86 -10.62 43.64
C ARG A 378 18.17 -12.08 43.32
N LYS A 379 18.01 -12.49 42.06
CA LYS A 379 18.31 -13.87 41.61
C LYS A 379 19.79 -14.09 41.32
N VAL A 380 20.51 -13.03 40.90
CA VAL A 380 21.95 -13.05 40.58
C VAL A 380 22.77 -13.10 41.87
N TRP A 381 22.53 -12.17 42.79
CA TRP A 381 23.32 -12.03 44.02
C TRP A 381 22.77 -12.86 45.17
N ARG A 382 22.99 -14.17 45.17
CA ARG A 382 22.49 -15.05 46.25
C ARG A 382 23.45 -15.14 47.43
N LYS A 383 22.90 -15.52 48.60
CA LYS A 383 23.68 -15.79 49.81
C LYS A 383 24.79 -16.82 49.53
N GLY A 384 26.02 -16.44 49.87
CA GLY A 384 27.21 -17.26 49.71
C GLY A 384 28.20 -16.91 50.82
N THR A 385 29.40 -16.45 50.44
CA THR A 385 30.35 -15.86 51.41
C THR A 385 29.82 -14.56 52.00
N PHE A 386 29.12 -13.76 51.19
CA PHE A 386 28.44 -12.54 51.62
C PHE A 386 26.94 -12.78 51.79
N ASP A 387 26.33 -12.05 52.72
CA ASP A 387 24.88 -11.95 52.87
C ASP A 387 24.37 -10.73 52.09
N PRO A 388 23.66 -10.92 50.97
CA PRO A 388 23.22 -9.81 50.13
C PRO A 388 22.07 -9.05 50.78
N GLU A 389 22.27 -7.76 50.99
CA GLU A 389 21.24 -6.81 51.40
C GLU A 389 20.84 -5.97 50.18
N TYR A 390 19.60 -6.13 49.73
CA TYR A 390 19.15 -5.53 48.48
C TYR A 390 18.53 -4.17 48.71
N PHE A 391 19.05 -3.19 47.97
CA PHE A 391 18.51 -1.84 47.88
C PHE A 391 18.34 -1.15 49.24
N PRO A 392 19.35 -1.19 50.14
CA PRO A 392 19.29 -0.46 51.39
C PRO A 392 19.20 1.05 51.08
N ALA A 393 18.19 1.70 51.65
CA ALA A 393 17.95 3.13 51.49
C ALA A 393 18.34 3.91 52.75
N GLU A 394 18.30 3.25 53.91
CA GLU A 394 18.59 3.83 55.21
C GLU A 394 19.60 2.99 56.00
N ALA A 395 20.27 3.61 56.96
CA ALA A 395 21.27 2.95 57.80
C ALA A 395 20.69 1.78 58.63
N ALA A 396 19.37 1.77 58.85
CA ALA A 396 18.65 0.70 59.52
C ALA A 396 18.48 -0.56 58.66
N ASP A 397 18.58 -0.44 57.33
CA ASP A 397 18.44 -1.57 56.40
C ASP A 397 19.68 -2.48 56.35
N LEU A 398 20.76 -2.09 57.05
CA LEU A 398 22.02 -2.83 57.11
C LEU A 398 22.41 -3.13 58.55
N ASP A 399 22.31 -4.39 58.93
CA ASP A 399 22.68 -4.87 60.25
C ASP A 399 24.16 -4.58 60.58
N ASP A 400 24.42 -4.04 61.77
CA ASP A 400 25.76 -3.78 62.31
C ASP A 400 26.16 -4.85 63.34
N ASP A 401 26.51 -6.03 62.85
CA ASP A 401 26.96 -7.14 63.69
C ASP A 401 28.20 -7.86 63.12
N ALA A 402 28.75 -8.77 63.93
CA ALA A 402 29.89 -9.61 63.59
C ALA A 402 29.51 -10.92 62.86
N GLN A 403 28.27 -11.07 62.39
CA GLN A 403 27.86 -12.22 61.58
C GLN A 403 28.47 -12.14 60.18
N ALA A 404 27.95 -12.95 59.24
CA ALA A 404 28.42 -12.99 57.87
C ALA A 404 28.58 -11.57 57.27
N PRO A 405 29.65 -11.31 56.50
CA PRO A 405 29.85 -10.03 55.82
C PRO A 405 28.68 -9.71 54.88
N LYS A 406 28.22 -8.46 54.89
CA LYS A 406 27.08 -8.01 54.09
C LYS A 406 27.55 -7.51 52.74
N LEU A 407 26.81 -7.85 51.69
CA LEU A 407 26.93 -7.23 50.36
C LEU A 407 25.72 -6.32 50.16
N ALA A 408 25.91 -5.02 50.40
CA ALA A 408 24.90 -4.00 50.14
C ALA A 408 24.83 -3.74 48.63
N VAL A 409 23.80 -4.27 47.98
CA VAL A 409 23.54 -4.04 46.55
C VAL A 409 22.71 -2.76 46.42
N VAL A 410 23.35 -1.65 46.09
CA VAL A 410 22.70 -0.34 46.01
C VAL A 410 21.84 -0.26 44.75
N HIS A 411 20.64 0.30 44.88
CA HIS A 411 19.73 0.45 43.75
C HIS A 411 20.30 1.45 42.74
N TYR A 412 20.27 1.12 41.45
CA TYR A 412 20.90 1.91 40.37
C TYR A 412 20.28 3.31 40.17
N ASP A 413 19.00 3.48 40.50
CA ASP A 413 18.36 4.81 40.54
C ASP A 413 18.71 5.62 41.80
N ALA A 414 19.11 4.96 42.89
CA ALA A 414 19.37 5.61 44.17
C ALA A 414 20.81 6.13 44.26
N ALA A 415 21.78 5.34 43.78
CA ALA A 415 23.15 5.78 43.59
C ALA A 415 23.85 5.00 42.49
N HIS A 416 24.67 5.71 41.71
CA HIS A 416 25.53 5.17 40.67
C HIS A 416 26.82 6.01 40.61
N VAL A 417 27.85 5.47 39.98
CA VAL A 417 29.11 6.17 39.74
C VAL A 417 29.54 5.96 38.30
N LYS A 418 30.25 6.93 37.73
CA LYS A 418 30.99 6.67 36.49
C LYS A 418 32.20 5.82 36.80
N ALA A 419 32.47 4.83 35.96
CA ALA A 419 33.66 4.00 36.11
C ALA A 419 34.97 4.80 36.19
N THR A 420 35.04 5.99 35.56
CA THR A 420 36.20 6.89 35.60
C THR A 420 36.41 7.60 36.94
N ASP A 421 35.36 7.79 37.74
CA ASP A 421 35.37 8.55 39.00
C ASP A 421 35.06 7.68 40.21
N ALA A 422 35.17 6.35 40.08
CA ALA A 422 34.84 5.36 41.10
C ALA A 422 35.65 5.47 42.41
N ALA A 423 36.67 6.34 42.46
CA ALA A 423 37.43 6.63 43.67
C ALA A 423 36.62 7.41 44.73
N THR A 424 35.57 8.12 44.33
CA THR A 424 34.70 8.86 45.25
C THR A 424 33.36 8.13 45.41
N PRO A 425 33.06 7.54 46.58
CA PRO A 425 31.78 6.86 46.80
C PRO A 425 30.60 7.85 46.82
N PRO A 426 29.40 7.45 46.37
CA PRO A 426 28.20 8.28 46.49
C PRO A 426 27.81 8.58 47.94
N ASP A 427 27.13 9.70 48.17
CA ASP A 427 26.68 10.13 49.51
C ASP A 427 25.84 9.07 50.24
N LEU A 428 24.97 8.35 49.51
CA LEU A 428 24.19 7.25 50.08
C LEU A 428 25.10 6.13 50.62
N VAL A 429 26.14 5.77 49.87
CA VAL A 429 27.11 4.73 50.30
C VAL A 429 27.89 5.19 51.52
N LEU A 430 28.34 6.44 51.54
CA LEU A 430 29.03 7.02 52.70
C LEU A 430 28.13 7.01 53.94
N LYS A 431 26.87 7.43 53.80
CA LYS A 431 25.88 7.42 54.89
C LYS A 431 25.67 6.01 55.45
N LEU A 432 25.46 5.02 54.58
CA LEU A 432 25.26 3.62 54.96
C LEU A 432 26.50 2.99 55.61
N PHE A 433 27.69 3.38 55.14
CA PHE A 433 28.98 2.93 55.69
C PHE A 433 29.27 3.53 57.08
N GLU A 434 28.91 4.81 57.29
CA GLU A 434 29.21 5.53 58.52
C GLU A 434 28.21 5.27 59.64
N HIS A 435 26.93 5.08 59.31
CA HIS A 435 25.84 5.05 60.27
C HIS A 435 25.12 3.69 60.33
N LYS A 436 24.41 3.44 61.44
CA LYS A 436 23.55 2.27 61.69
C LYS A 436 22.25 2.64 62.40
N GLY A 437 21.25 1.80 62.23
CA GLY A 437 19.98 1.88 62.95
C GLY A 437 19.19 3.15 62.63
N SER A 438 17.96 3.24 63.15
CA SER A 438 17.05 4.36 62.85
C SER A 438 17.47 5.69 63.50
N MET A 439 18.39 5.66 64.47
CA MET A 439 18.93 6.85 65.14
C MET A 439 20.25 7.35 64.51
N GLU A 440 20.70 6.72 63.41
CA GLU A 440 21.93 7.06 62.69
C GLU A 440 23.19 7.09 63.59
N GLU A 441 23.32 6.13 64.49
CA GLU A 441 24.53 5.99 65.32
C GLU A 441 25.73 5.54 64.48
N TYR A 442 26.96 5.76 64.94
CA TYR A 442 28.13 5.32 64.18
C TYR A 442 28.25 3.79 64.11
N ARG A 443 28.48 3.28 62.89
CA ARG A 443 28.67 1.86 62.60
C ARG A 443 29.96 1.33 63.25
N THR A 444 29.86 0.19 63.93
CA THR A 444 30.98 -0.44 64.65
C THR A 444 31.74 -1.42 63.75
N TYR A 445 31.05 -2.22 62.95
CA TYR A 445 31.62 -3.26 62.09
C TYR A 445 31.75 -2.78 60.64
N LYS A 446 32.39 -1.63 60.42
CA LYS A 446 32.54 -1.01 59.07
C LYS A 446 33.20 -1.93 58.03
N ASN A 447 34.16 -2.75 58.46
CA ASN A 447 34.85 -3.70 57.57
C ASN A 447 34.02 -4.95 57.23
N ASN A 448 32.79 -5.07 57.76
CA ASN A 448 31.89 -6.20 57.53
C ASN A 448 30.81 -5.89 56.46
N VAL A 449 30.90 -4.76 55.76
CA VAL A 449 29.97 -4.36 54.70
C VAL A 449 30.75 -4.04 53.43
N LEU A 450 30.35 -4.64 52.32
CA LEU A 450 30.82 -4.35 50.97
C LEU A 450 29.68 -3.74 50.16
N PHE A 451 29.95 -2.70 49.39
CA PHE A 451 28.95 -2.03 48.56
C PHE A 451 29.15 -2.37 47.09
N LEU A 452 28.05 -2.72 46.41
CA LEU A 452 27.99 -2.85 44.96
C LEU A 452 27.17 -1.68 44.41
N VAL A 453 27.79 -0.88 43.55
CA VAL A 453 27.20 0.34 42.98
C VAL A 453 27.21 0.21 41.45
N ALA A 454 26.13 0.64 40.80
CA ALA A 454 26.00 0.56 39.35
C ALA A 454 26.88 1.59 38.63
N ASP A 455 27.36 1.21 37.44
CA ASP A 455 27.98 2.13 36.49
C ASP A 455 26.91 3.00 35.82
N GLU A 456 26.99 4.32 36.00
CA GLU A 456 26.02 5.30 35.50
C GLU A 456 25.76 5.13 34.00
N ASP A 457 26.83 4.93 33.22
CA ASP A 457 26.76 4.85 31.76
C ASP A 457 26.00 3.61 31.27
N GLN A 458 25.83 2.59 32.12
CA GLN A 458 25.14 1.34 31.78
C GLN A 458 23.68 1.28 32.25
N VAL A 459 23.25 2.18 33.14
CA VAL A 459 21.91 2.11 33.73
C VAL A 459 20.82 2.22 32.67
N SER A 460 20.91 3.19 31.75
CA SER A 460 19.90 3.33 30.68
C SER A 460 19.85 2.10 29.79
N ASN A 461 21.01 1.59 29.36
CA ASN A 461 21.11 0.42 28.51
C ASN A 461 20.50 -0.82 29.20
N MET A 462 20.77 -1.02 30.49
CA MET A 462 20.19 -2.12 31.28
C MET A 462 18.66 -2.07 31.29
N VAL A 463 18.07 -0.88 31.49
CA VAL A 463 16.62 -0.67 31.46
C VAL A 463 16.05 -0.93 30.07
N ASP A 464 16.71 -0.46 29.01
CA ASP A 464 16.25 -0.64 27.63
C ASP A 464 16.32 -2.12 27.21
N VAL A 465 17.36 -2.86 27.62
CA VAL A 465 17.48 -4.31 27.40
C VAL A 465 16.37 -5.07 28.12
N ALA A 466 16.05 -4.70 29.36
CA ALA A 466 14.94 -5.30 30.10
C ALA A 466 13.57 -5.00 29.46
N GLN A 467 13.37 -3.77 28.99
CA GLN A 467 12.17 -3.37 28.27
C GLN A 467 12.00 -4.17 26.97
N ARG A 468 13.10 -4.35 26.20
CA ARG A 468 13.12 -5.17 24.99
C ARG A 468 12.82 -6.63 25.27
N TYR A 469 13.39 -7.20 26.33
CA TYR A 469 13.09 -8.56 26.78
C TYR A 469 11.59 -8.73 27.06
N LEU A 470 11.01 -7.84 27.84
CA LEU A 470 9.58 -7.89 28.18
C LEU A 470 8.70 -7.74 26.93
N ALA A 471 9.07 -6.85 26.00
CA ALA A 471 8.36 -6.65 24.73
C ALA A 471 8.39 -7.93 23.87
N CYS A 472 9.58 -8.50 23.62
CA CYS A 472 9.73 -9.75 22.87
C CYS A 472 8.90 -10.89 23.48
N HIS A 473 8.96 -11.07 24.81
CA HIS A 473 8.22 -12.13 25.48
C HIS A 473 6.71 -11.90 25.50
N ARG A 474 6.25 -10.64 25.47
CA ARG A 474 4.83 -10.33 25.35
C ARG A 474 4.30 -10.67 23.96
N VAL A 475 5.04 -10.35 22.89
CA VAL A 475 4.65 -10.71 21.52
C VAL A 475 4.64 -12.24 21.34
N VAL A 476 5.74 -12.91 21.70
CA VAL A 476 5.87 -14.37 21.50
C VAL A 476 4.93 -15.17 22.42
N GLY A 477 4.59 -14.62 23.59
CA GLY A 477 3.64 -15.23 24.53
C GLY A 477 2.17 -15.13 24.09
N ASP A 478 1.84 -14.23 23.17
CA ASP A 478 0.49 -14.09 22.62
C ASP A 478 0.28 -15.05 21.44
N MET A 479 -0.33 -16.20 21.72
CA MET A 479 -0.55 -17.25 20.73
C MET A 479 -1.48 -16.83 19.58
N ASP A 480 -2.41 -15.91 19.82
CA ASP A 480 -3.36 -15.50 18.79
C ASP A 480 -2.70 -14.48 17.85
N ARG A 481 -1.97 -13.51 18.41
CA ARG A 481 -1.14 -12.58 17.62
C ARG A 481 -0.08 -13.33 16.80
N MET A 482 0.55 -14.36 17.36
CA MET A 482 1.56 -15.14 16.64
C MET A 482 1.01 -15.96 15.45
N LYS A 483 -0.29 -16.29 15.44
CA LYS A 483 -0.93 -16.98 14.30
C LYS A 483 -1.18 -16.06 13.11
N GLU A 484 -1.21 -14.76 13.33
CA GLU A 484 -1.42 -13.76 12.26
C GLU A 484 -0.17 -13.59 11.39
N PHE A 485 1.01 -13.95 11.92
CA PHE A 485 2.28 -13.83 11.20
C PHE A 485 2.61 -15.07 10.37
N THR A 486 3.38 -14.87 9.29
CA THR A 486 3.97 -16.00 8.55
C THR A 486 4.96 -16.75 9.43
N GLN A 487 5.17 -18.04 9.16
CA GLN A 487 6.11 -18.87 9.90
C GLN A 487 7.51 -18.24 9.99
N THR A 488 7.99 -17.66 8.88
CA THR A 488 9.28 -16.95 8.80
C THR A 488 9.37 -15.78 9.79
N VAL A 489 8.31 -14.97 9.88
CA VAL A 489 8.25 -13.82 10.80
C VAL A 489 8.16 -14.29 12.24
N ALA A 490 7.30 -15.28 12.50
CA ALA A 490 7.15 -15.90 13.83
C ALA A 490 8.48 -16.47 14.35
N ASP A 491 9.26 -17.16 13.50
CA ASP A 491 10.55 -17.72 13.88
C ASP A 491 11.60 -16.64 14.15
N LYS A 492 11.61 -15.55 13.38
CA LYS A 492 12.47 -14.38 13.66
C LYS A 492 12.11 -13.72 15.00
N LEU A 493 10.82 -13.58 15.32
CA LEU A 493 10.37 -13.02 16.61
C LEU A 493 10.83 -13.90 17.78
N LYS A 494 10.75 -15.23 17.64
CA LYS A 494 11.29 -16.17 18.65
C LYS A 494 12.80 -16.03 18.81
N GLN A 495 13.56 -15.97 17.72
CA GLN A 495 15.01 -15.75 17.77
C GLN A 495 15.36 -14.42 18.45
N MET A 496 14.59 -13.36 18.20
CA MET A 496 14.75 -12.07 18.87
C MET A 496 14.44 -12.16 20.37
N ALA A 497 13.44 -12.95 20.77
CA ALA A 497 13.15 -13.19 22.19
C ALA A 497 14.27 -13.97 22.88
N GLU A 498 14.81 -15.01 22.25
CA GLU A 498 15.97 -15.75 22.76
C GLU A 498 17.20 -14.86 22.89
N ALA A 499 17.49 -14.04 21.88
CA ALA A 499 18.59 -13.08 21.91
C ALA A 499 18.41 -12.02 23.01
N ALA A 500 17.19 -11.51 23.21
CA ALA A 500 16.89 -10.57 24.29
C ALA A 500 17.04 -11.21 25.68
N ALA A 501 16.64 -12.47 25.84
CA ALA A 501 16.84 -13.22 27.07
C ALA A 501 18.33 -13.45 27.37
N LEU A 502 19.14 -13.69 26.34
CA LEU A 502 20.60 -13.80 26.48
C LEU A 502 21.24 -12.46 26.83
N ALA A 503 20.82 -11.37 26.20
CA ALA A 503 21.37 -10.03 26.46
C ALA A 503 21.04 -9.50 27.87
N LEU A 504 19.88 -9.89 28.42
CA LEU A 504 19.47 -9.53 29.79
C LEU A 504 20.12 -10.39 30.88
N ARG A 505 20.70 -11.53 30.51
CA ARG A 505 21.40 -12.43 31.43
C ARG A 505 22.85 -12.01 31.58
#